data_AF-A0A4Q2M114-F1
#
_entry.id   AF-A0A4Q2M114-F1
#
_cell.length_a   1.000
_cell.length_b   1.000
_cell.length_c   1.000
_cell.angle_alpha   90.00
_cell.angle_beta   90.00
_cell.angle_gamma   90.00
#
_symmetry.space_group_name_H-M   'P 1'
#
loop_
_entity.id
_entity.type
_entity.pdbx_description
1 polymer ?
#
loop_
_entity_poly.entity_id
_entity_poly.type
_entity_poly.pdbx_seq_one_letter_code
_entity_poly.pdbx_strand_id
1 'polypeptide(L)'
;MDKLSIRSNHAQINNNDPGIVYTGSWSNNTNRGFGDYNNDVHYTMTNNNYFEYTFTGSGIDFFTEITSDQGDIDIYIDNVFQETVSTHNATRLAQQLVYSIHGLPTGTHTFKAVKKSGTYMLLDWLRVTP
;
A
#
# COMPACT_ATOMS: atom_id res chain seq x y z
N MET A 1 -18.73 25.38 25.37
CA MET A 1 -17.78 24.28 25.67
C MET A 1 -17.54 23.56 24.36
N ASP A 2 -16.49 23.95 23.66
CA ASP A 2 -16.20 23.43 22.32
C ASP A 2 -15.59 22.03 22.45
N LYS A 3 -16.29 21.03 21.91
CA LYS A 3 -15.69 19.74 21.58
C LYS A 3 -14.84 19.93 20.33
N LEU A 4 -13.59 20.31 20.54
CA LEU A 4 -12.54 20.28 19.53
C LEU A 4 -12.46 18.84 19.00
N SER A 5 -13.04 18.59 17.83
CA SER A 5 -12.78 17.37 17.07
C SER A 5 -11.39 17.55 16.46
N ILE A 6 -10.36 17.04 17.16
CA ILE A 6 -9.03 16.88 16.56
C ILE A 6 -9.20 15.80 15.49
N ARG A 7 -9.46 16.24 14.25
CA ARG A 7 -9.36 15.35 13.09
C ARG A 7 -7.87 15.13 12.87
N SER A 8 -7.37 13.93 13.16
CA SER A 8 -6.10 13.49 12.60
C SER A 8 -6.23 13.58 11.08
N ASN A 9 -5.53 14.55 10.46
CA ASN A 9 -5.51 14.73 9.02
C ASN A 9 -4.67 13.60 8.40
N HIS A 10 -5.31 12.47 8.12
CA HIS A 10 -4.66 11.40 7.37
C HIS A 10 -4.52 11.81 5.90
N ALA A 11 -3.32 11.68 5.33
CA ALA A 11 -3.09 11.91 3.90
C ALA A 11 -3.31 10.62 3.12
N GLN A 12 -4.24 10.62 2.16
CA GLN A 12 -4.44 9.51 1.22
C GLN A 12 -3.55 9.73 -0.02
N ILE A 13 -2.79 8.71 -0.39
CA ILE A 13 -1.80 8.75 -1.47
C ILE A 13 -2.17 7.69 -2.49
N ASN A 14 -2.55 8.11 -3.71
CA ASN A 14 -2.95 7.20 -4.77
C ASN A 14 -1.73 6.43 -5.32
N ASN A 15 -1.93 5.24 -5.91
CA ASN A 15 -0.89 4.45 -6.58
C ASN A 15 -0.13 5.23 -7.68
N ASN A 16 -0.68 6.31 -8.23
CA ASN A 16 -0.03 7.12 -9.26
C ASN A 16 0.61 8.42 -8.71
N ASP A 17 0.67 8.59 -7.39
CA ASP A 17 1.36 9.70 -6.76
C ASP A 17 2.86 9.69 -7.14
N PRO A 18 3.43 10.83 -7.58
CA PRO A 18 4.81 10.90 -8.04
C PRO A 18 5.86 10.62 -6.94
N GLY A 19 5.47 10.64 -5.67
CA GLY A 19 6.32 10.25 -4.54
C GLY A 19 6.48 8.73 -4.38
N ILE A 20 5.67 7.92 -5.05
CA ILE A 20 5.80 6.46 -5.03
C ILE A 20 6.82 6.02 -6.08
N VAL A 21 7.87 5.33 -5.62
CA VAL A 21 8.94 4.81 -6.49
C VAL A 21 8.71 3.33 -6.75
N TYR A 22 8.52 2.97 -8.01
CA TYR A 22 8.38 1.59 -8.45
C TYR A 22 9.69 1.06 -9.02
N THR A 23 10.20 -0.05 -8.48
CA THR A 23 11.40 -0.72 -8.97
C THR A 23 11.05 -2.05 -9.65
N GLY A 24 11.59 -2.23 -10.86
CA GLY A 24 11.31 -3.35 -11.75
C GLY A 24 10.21 -3.04 -12.76
N SER A 25 9.63 -4.09 -13.35
CA SER A 25 8.57 -3.98 -14.36
C SER A 25 7.19 -3.84 -13.71
N TRP A 26 6.60 -2.65 -13.83
CA TRP A 26 5.26 -2.32 -13.34
C TRP A 26 4.36 -1.86 -14.49
N SER A 27 3.06 -1.97 -14.30
CA SER A 27 2.05 -1.46 -15.24
C SER A 27 0.93 -0.77 -14.46
N ASN A 28 0.36 0.28 -15.05
CA ASN A 28 -0.84 0.92 -14.55
C ASN A 28 -2.06 0.32 -15.26
N ASN A 29 -3.12 0.03 -14.52
CA ASN A 29 -4.42 -0.32 -15.07
C ASN A 29 -5.48 0.65 -14.55
N THR A 30 -6.07 1.43 -15.45
CA THR A 30 -7.12 2.42 -15.14
C THR A 30 -8.49 1.91 -15.58
N ASN A 31 -9.55 2.57 -15.12
CA ASN A 31 -10.94 2.27 -15.48
C ASN A 31 -11.36 0.84 -15.16
N ARG A 32 -10.86 0.28 -14.04
CA ARG A 32 -11.01 -1.15 -13.71
C ARG A 32 -12.45 -1.58 -13.42
N GLY A 33 -13.24 -0.69 -12.82
CA GLY A 33 -14.63 -0.96 -12.45
C GLY A 33 -14.80 -1.90 -11.25
N PHE A 34 -13.73 -2.21 -10.51
CA PHE A 34 -13.77 -3.14 -9.37
C PHE A 34 -13.92 -2.43 -8.01
N GLY A 35 -13.97 -1.10 -7.99
CA GLY A 35 -14.08 -0.30 -6.76
C GLY A 35 -12.73 0.09 -6.15
N ASP A 36 -11.66 0.07 -6.93
CA ASP A 36 -10.35 0.62 -6.56
C ASP A 36 -10.43 2.14 -6.32
N TYR A 37 -9.52 2.68 -5.51
CA TYR A 37 -9.46 4.10 -5.27
C TYR A 37 -9.03 4.79 -6.57
N ASN A 38 -9.73 5.87 -6.93
CA ASN A 38 -9.62 6.51 -8.26
C ASN A 38 -9.78 5.58 -9.49
N ASN A 39 -10.30 4.37 -9.28
CA ASN A 39 -10.55 3.38 -10.33
C ASN A 39 -9.27 2.96 -11.08
N ASP A 40 -8.10 3.03 -10.44
CA ASP A 40 -6.81 2.60 -10.98
C ASP A 40 -5.95 1.83 -9.98
N VAL A 41 -4.99 1.06 -10.50
CA VAL A 41 -3.99 0.35 -9.70
C VAL A 41 -2.66 0.34 -10.44
N HIS A 42 -1.55 0.27 -9.69
CA HIS A 42 -0.28 -0.18 -10.23
C HIS A 42 -0.06 -1.64 -9.84
N TYR A 43 0.41 -2.45 -10.78
CA TYR A 43 0.61 -3.87 -10.53
C TYR A 43 1.91 -4.38 -11.14
N THR A 44 2.38 -5.50 -10.59
CA THR A 44 3.49 -6.25 -11.15
C THR A 44 3.25 -7.76 -11.06
N MET A 45 3.82 -8.50 -12.01
CA MET A 45 3.80 -9.96 -12.04
C MET A 45 5.16 -10.59 -11.68
N THR A 46 6.22 -9.78 -11.53
CA THR A 46 7.59 -10.29 -11.34
C THR A 46 7.97 -10.28 -9.86
N ASN A 47 8.29 -11.45 -9.31
CA ASN A 47 8.77 -11.56 -7.93
C ASN A 47 10.04 -10.72 -7.73
N ASN A 48 10.21 -10.19 -6.52
CA ASN A 48 11.24 -9.24 -6.10
C ASN A 48 11.11 -7.82 -6.67
N ASN A 49 10.12 -7.53 -7.54
CA ASN A 49 9.74 -6.14 -7.79
C ASN A 49 9.10 -5.55 -6.53
N TYR A 50 9.23 -4.24 -6.37
CA TYR A 50 8.75 -3.55 -5.18
C TYR A 50 8.36 -2.11 -5.47
N PHE A 51 7.59 -1.52 -4.56
CA PHE A 51 7.42 -0.07 -4.49
C PHE A 51 7.90 0.46 -3.14
N GLU A 52 8.33 1.71 -3.14
CA GLU A 52 8.76 2.46 -1.97
C GLU A 52 8.00 3.78 -1.88
N TYR A 53 7.71 4.20 -0.65
CA TYR A 53 7.14 5.52 -0.36
C TYR A 53 7.75 6.09 0.91
N THR A 54 8.38 7.26 0.79
CA THR A 54 8.92 8.00 1.92
C THR A 54 7.86 8.96 2.44
N PHE A 55 7.56 8.87 3.73
CA PHE A 55 6.55 9.70 4.40
C PHE A 55 7.14 10.36 5.64
N THR A 56 6.55 11.50 6.02
CA THR A 56 6.80 12.12 7.33
C THR A 56 5.55 11.94 8.17
N GLY A 57 5.69 11.24 9.30
CA GLY A 57 4.58 10.93 10.18
C GLY A 57 4.92 9.89 11.24
N SER A 58 3.89 9.30 11.82
CA SER A 58 3.99 8.28 12.87
C SER A 58 3.37 6.93 12.45
N GLY A 59 2.85 6.82 11.23
CA GLY A 59 2.28 5.57 10.74
C GLY A 59 1.91 5.59 9.26
N ILE A 60 1.73 4.39 8.72
CA ILE A 60 1.28 4.16 7.35
C ILE A 60 0.38 2.93 7.27
N ASP A 61 -0.64 3.01 6.44
CA ASP A 61 -1.50 1.90 6.05
C ASP A 61 -1.39 1.64 4.55
N PHE A 62 -1.47 0.36 4.17
CA PHE A 62 -1.46 -0.10 2.79
C PHE A 62 -2.79 -0.74 2.44
N PHE A 63 -3.48 -0.15 1.45
CA PHE A 63 -4.73 -0.64 0.90
C PHE A 63 -4.52 -1.18 -0.52
N THR A 64 -5.17 -2.30 -0.81
CA THR A 64 -5.15 -2.93 -2.13
C THR A 64 -6.35 -3.85 -2.33
N GLU A 65 -6.44 -4.45 -3.51
CA GLU A 65 -7.37 -5.54 -3.80
C GLU A 65 -6.79 -6.88 -3.35
N ILE A 66 -7.61 -7.75 -2.77
CA ILE A 66 -7.28 -9.16 -2.54
C ILE A 66 -8.11 -10.04 -3.47
N THR A 67 -7.49 -11.09 -4.02
CA THR A 67 -8.15 -12.03 -4.95
C THR A 67 -7.30 -13.29 -5.14
N SER A 68 -7.75 -14.27 -5.91
CA SER A 68 -7.16 -15.60 -5.95
C SER A 68 -5.88 -15.67 -6.77
N ASP A 69 -5.63 -14.68 -7.63
CA ASP A 69 -4.41 -14.55 -8.44
C ASP A 69 -3.30 -13.74 -7.75
N GLN A 70 -3.54 -13.24 -6.54
CA GLN A 70 -2.56 -12.56 -5.69
C GLN A 70 -1.78 -13.55 -4.82
N GLY A 71 -0.77 -13.07 -4.10
CA GLY A 71 0.07 -13.89 -3.22
C GLY A 71 0.67 -13.07 -2.08
N ASP A 72 1.89 -13.40 -1.70
CA ASP A 72 2.54 -12.83 -0.54
C ASP A 72 3.40 -11.61 -0.89
N ILE A 73 3.49 -10.68 0.06
CA ILE A 73 4.22 -9.42 -0.02
C ILE A 73 5.06 -9.27 1.25
N ASP A 74 6.38 -9.11 1.11
CA ASP A 74 7.25 -8.77 2.24
C ASP A 74 7.20 -7.26 2.48
N ILE A 75 6.97 -6.86 3.73
CA ILE A 75 6.85 -5.47 4.15
C ILE A 75 8.09 -5.04 4.94
N TYR A 76 8.58 -3.85 4.65
CA TYR A 76 9.69 -3.22 5.36
C TYR A 76 9.34 -1.78 5.74
N ILE A 77 9.85 -1.37 6.90
CA ILE A 77 9.89 0.01 7.37
C ILE A 77 11.35 0.35 7.62
N ASP A 78 11.85 1.43 7.02
CA ASP A 78 13.25 1.88 7.15
C ASP A 78 14.27 0.77 6.83
N ASN A 79 13.99 -0.01 5.79
CA ASN A 79 14.74 -1.20 5.37
C ASN A 79 14.79 -2.36 6.38
N VAL A 80 14.03 -2.28 7.47
CA VAL A 80 13.86 -3.36 8.44
C VAL A 80 12.61 -4.16 8.08
N PHE A 81 12.78 -5.47 7.88
CA PHE A 81 11.67 -6.39 7.64
C PHE A 81 10.69 -6.37 8.81
N GLN A 82 9.40 -6.27 8.50
CA GLN A 82 8.31 -6.26 9.47
C GLN A 82 7.60 -7.62 9.46
N GLU A 83 6.93 -7.93 8.36
CA GLU A 83 6.19 -9.18 8.17
C GLU A 83 5.98 -9.49 6.69
N THR A 84 5.48 -10.70 6.43
CA THR A 84 4.95 -11.10 5.14
C THR A 84 3.43 -11.09 5.22
N VAL A 85 2.77 -10.29 4.39
CA VAL A 85 1.30 -10.24 4.31
C VAL A 85 0.82 -10.99 3.08
N SER A 86 -0.31 -11.68 3.17
CA SER A 86 -0.93 -12.37 2.03
C SER A 86 -2.10 -11.56 1.50
N THR A 87 -2.13 -11.34 0.19
CA THR A 87 -3.25 -10.69 -0.51
C THR A 87 -4.08 -11.71 -1.31
N HIS A 88 -3.88 -13.00 -1.04
CA HIS A 88 -4.72 -14.06 -1.59
C HIS A 88 -6.10 -14.11 -0.93
N ASN A 89 -7.15 -14.17 -1.74
CA ASN A 89 -8.50 -14.47 -1.26
C ASN A 89 -9.33 -15.18 -2.34
N ALA A 90 -10.19 -16.12 -1.97
CA ALA A 90 -11.00 -16.87 -2.94
C ALA A 90 -11.93 -15.98 -3.79
N THR A 91 -12.36 -14.84 -3.24
CA THR A 91 -13.19 -13.84 -3.93
C THR A 91 -12.44 -12.52 -4.08
N ARG A 92 -12.76 -11.73 -5.11
CA ARG A 92 -12.19 -10.39 -5.26
C ARG A 92 -12.84 -9.43 -4.28
N LEU A 93 -12.03 -8.73 -3.49
CA LEU A 93 -12.46 -7.62 -2.64
C LEU A 93 -11.49 -6.45 -2.84
N ALA A 94 -12.00 -5.29 -3.28
CA ALA A 94 -11.24 -4.05 -3.37
C ALA A 94 -11.18 -3.33 -2.01
N GLN A 95 -10.33 -2.31 -1.88
CA GLN A 95 -10.22 -1.45 -0.69
C GLN A 95 -9.86 -2.19 0.62
N GLN A 96 -9.08 -3.27 0.55
CA GLN A 96 -8.70 -4.03 1.74
C GLN A 96 -7.44 -3.46 2.37
N LEU A 97 -7.49 -3.22 3.67
CA LEU A 97 -6.32 -2.92 4.49
C LEU A 97 -5.51 -4.20 4.68
N VAL A 98 -4.31 -4.26 4.08
CA VAL A 98 -3.46 -5.47 4.12
C VAL A 98 -2.25 -5.32 5.03
N TYR A 99 -1.86 -4.08 5.35
CA TYR A 99 -0.82 -3.79 6.33
C TYR A 99 -1.09 -2.45 7.00
N SER A 100 -0.75 -2.36 8.29
CA SER A 100 -0.89 -1.14 9.10
C SER A 100 0.21 -1.07 10.14
N ILE A 101 0.84 0.09 10.26
CA ILE A 101 1.75 0.40 11.35
C ILE A 101 1.52 1.82 11.87
N HIS A 102 1.46 1.95 13.19
CA HIS A 102 1.28 3.21 13.89
C HIS A 102 2.19 3.28 15.11
N GLY A 103 2.39 4.49 15.65
CA GLY A 103 3.23 4.69 16.83
C GLY A 103 4.73 4.66 16.53
N LEU A 104 5.11 4.83 15.26
CA LEU A 104 6.49 5.13 14.89
C LEU A 104 6.90 6.47 15.53
N PRO A 105 8.18 6.65 15.90
CA PRO A 105 8.67 7.95 16.32
C PRO A 105 8.37 8.99 15.25
N THR A 106 7.75 10.12 15.61
CA THR A 106 7.43 11.16 14.62
C THR A 106 8.69 11.57 13.85
N GLY A 107 8.68 11.37 12.53
CA GLY A 107 9.85 11.60 11.70
C GLY A 107 9.63 11.15 10.26
N THR A 108 10.72 11.11 9.51
CA THR A 108 10.72 10.58 8.15
C THR A 108 10.98 9.09 8.18
N HIS A 109 10.12 8.33 7.50
CA HIS A 109 10.21 6.88 7.36
C HIS A 109 10.07 6.48 5.89
N THR A 110 10.56 5.30 5.55
CA THR A 110 10.36 4.68 4.24
C THR A 110 9.59 3.38 4.38
N PHE A 111 8.42 3.32 3.75
CA PHE A 111 7.66 2.09 3.56
C PHE A 111 8.09 1.40 2.26
N LYS A 112 8.24 0.08 2.30
CA LYS A 112 8.58 -0.74 1.15
C LYS A 112 7.76 -2.03 1.16
N ALA A 113 7.20 -2.37 0.01
CA ALA A 113 6.47 -3.62 -0.20
C ALA A 113 7.06 -4.38 -1.38
N VAL A 114 7.46 -5.63 -1.16
CA VAL A 114 8.18 -6.46 -2.14
C VAL A 114 7.34 -7.67 -2.52
N LYS A 115 7.10 -7.89 -3.81
CA LYS A 115 6.35 -9.06 -4.30
C LYS A 115 7.11 -10.35 -4.03
N LYS A 116 6.46 -11.36 -3.43
CA LYS A 116 7.06 -12.67 -3.14
C LYS A 116 6.48 -13.82 -3.92
N SER A 117 5.16 -13.88 -4.04
CA SER A 117 4.46 -15.00 -4.68
C SER A 117 3.19 -14.52 -5.38
N GLY A 118 2.38 -15.45 -5.90
CA GLY A 118 1.17 -15.14 -6.67
C GLY A 118 1.45 -14.68 -8.11
N THR A 119 0.40 -14.52 -8.90
CA THR A 119 0.48 -13.98 -10.25
C THR A 119 0.69 -12.48 -10.21
N TYR A 120 -0.04 -11.78 -9.34
CA TYR A 120 0.03 -10.32 -9.20
C TYR A 120 0.47 -9.89 -7.80
N MET A 121 0.98 -8.66 -7.73
CA MET A 121 0.97 -7.78 -6.57
C MET A 121 0.43 -6.43 -7.06
N LEU A 122 -0.48 -5.83 -6.30
CA LEU A 122 -1.11 -4.54 -6.61
C LEU A 122 -0.85 -3.52 -5.51
N LEU A 123 -0.64 -2.26 -5.90
CA LEU A 123 -0.86 -1.08 -5.07
C LEU A 123 -2.07 -0.32 -5.60
N ASP A 124 -3.00 -0.01 -4.69
CA ASP A 124 -4.14 0.87 -4.93
C ASP A 124 -3.91 2.22 -4.23
N TRP A 125 -3.80 2.26 -2.89
CA TRP A 125 -3.46 3.51 -2.19
C TRP A 125 -2.84 3.30 -0.81
N LEU A 126 -2.21 4.36 -0.29
CA LEU A 126 -1.61 4.42 1.04
C LEU A 126 -2.29 5.49 1.90
N ARG A 127 -2.32 5.30 3.22
CA ARG A 127 -2.73 6.32 4.18
C ARG A 127 -1.59 6.65 5.11
N VAL A 128 -1.20 7.91 5.21
CA VAL A 128 -0.19 8.38 6.19
C VAL A 128 -0.88 8.96 7.42
N THR A 129 -0.41 8.54 8.60
CA THR A 129 -0.72 9.16 9.88
C THR A 129 0.39 10.16 10.22
N PRO A 130 0.08 11.47 10.39
CA PRO A 130 1.06 12.48 10.80
C PRO A 130 1.75 12.19 12.13
#